data_AF-A0A9E6XXR1-F1
#
_entry.id   AF-A0A9E6XXR1-F1
#
_cell.length_a   1.000
_cell.length_b   1.000
_cell.length_c   1.000
_cell.angle_alpha   90.00
_cell.angle_beta   90.00
_cell.angle_gamma   90.00
#
_symmetry.space_group_name_H-M   'P 1'
#
loop_
_entity.id
_entity.type
_entity.pdbx_description
1 polymer ?
#
loop_
_entity_poly.entity_id
_entity_poly.type
_entity_poly.pdbx_seq_one_letter_code
_entity_poly.pdbx_strand_id
1 'polypeptide(L)'
;MITWSLKRTLAAGGTLAAAGAIAAGATAATGPTGHAAAAKKVTRSGVDGVKLGMTYAQLRSAGRVGPIHPGCELGGPNTRGARLRAPLRGNVDFSQTAARRVTNITITGGASARGVHVGSTRRAVKRAFPKVRFDHSTDETFGLTLAKVPRGGGGRLQFAVDVKSKRVTLIGVPFIAFCE
;
A
#
# COMPACT_ATOMS: atom_id res chain seq x y z
N MET A 1 -64.86 53.81 8.01
CA MET A 1 -66.12 53.12 7.66
C MET A 1 -66.20 51.83 8.46
N ILE A 2 -67.29 51.67 9.22
CA ILE A 2 -68.01 50.42 9.56
C ILE A 2 -67.24 49.41 10.45
N THR A 3 -67.39 49.37 11.78
CA THR A 3 -68.43 48.70 12.62
C THR A 3 -68.76 47.23 12.33
N TRP A 4 -68.53 46.37 13.36
CA TRP A 4 -69.38 45.29 13.92
C TRP A 4 -68.99 43.80 13.86
N SER A 5 -69.14 43.20 15.06
CA SER A 5 -69.79 41.92 15.42
C SER A 5 -69.17 40.55 15.11
N LEU A 6 -68.64 39.97 16.20
CA LEU A 6 -69.11 38.74 16.88
C LEU A 6 -70.05 37.74 16.15
N LYS A 7 -69.60 36.47 16.19
CA LYS A 7 -70.25 35.25 16.76
C LYS A 7 -70.61 34.09 15.80
N ARG A 8 -70.21 32.90 16.30
CA ARG A 8 -70.72 31.52 16.11
C ARG A 8 -70.28 30.84 14.80
N THR A 9 -69.88 29.56 14.77
CA THR A 9 -70.50 28.39 15.43
C THR A 9 -69.55 27.19 15.50
N LEU A 10 -69.72 26.35 16.53
CA LEU A 10 -69.12 25.02 16.73
C LEU A 10 -69.71 23.96 15.77
N ALA A 11 -68.89 22.98 15.36
CA ALA A 11 -69.17 21.52 15.31
C ALA A 11 -67.91 20.81 14.72
N ALA A 12 -67.13 20.06 15.49
CA ALA A 12 -67.32 18.68 15.93
C ALA A 12 -66.90 17.62 14.89
N GLY A 13 -65.95 16.77 15.29
CA GLY A 13 -65.81 15.39 14.80
C GLY A 13 -64.54 15.08 14.00
N GLY A 14 -63.66 14.25 14.56
CA GLY A 14 -62.67 13.50 13.78
C GLY A 14 -61.29 13.33 14.42
N THR A 15 -61.20 12.64 15.56
CA THR A 15 -59.93 12.14 16.10
C THR A 15 -59.36 11.04 15.22
N LEU A 16 -58.16 11.27 14.67
CA LEU A 16 -57.22 10.22 14.27
C LEU A 16 -55.85 10.56 14.86
N ALA A 17 -55.49 9.79 15.88
CA ALA A 17 -54.20 9.83 16.53
C ALA A 17 -53.12 9.22 15.61
N ALA A 18 -51.98 9.89 15.48
CA ALA A 18 -50.71 9.24 15.18
C ALA A 18 -49.56 10.04 15.78
N ALA A 19 -48.88 9.37 16.71
CA ALA A 19 -47.73 9.76 17.52
C ALA A 19 -46.76 10.79 16.92
N GLY A 20 -46.53 11.86 17.68
CA GLY A 20 -45.48 12.84 17.43
C GLY A 20 -44.09 12.24 17.61
N ALA A 21 -43.24 12.46 16.61
CA ALA A 21 -41.86 12.04 16.56
C ALA A 21 -41.03 12.67 17.68
N ILE A 22 -40.38 11.82 18.49
CA ILE A 22 -39.32 12.24 19.40
C ILE A 22 -38.08 12.51 18.53
N ALA A 23 -37.74 13.78 18.37
CA ALA A 23 -36.47 14.21 17.79
C ALA A 23 -35.32 13.89 18.77
N ALA A 24 -34.87 12.64 18.76
CA ALA A 24 -33.59 12.26 19.35
C ALA A 24 -32.48 12.66 18.38
N GLY A 25 -31.84 13.80 18.64
CA GLY A 25 -30.67 14.25 17.91
C GLY A 25 -29.50 13.27 18.08
N ALA A 26 -29.37 12.35 17.14
CA ALA A 26 -28.17 11.53 17.00
C ALA A 26 -27.05 12.42 16.42
N THR A 27 -26.17 12.93 17.28
CA THR A 27 -24.88 13.48 16.85
C THR A 27 -24.04 12.33 16.31
N ALA A 28 -24.20 12.03 15.02
CA ALA A 28 -23.27 11.17 14.30
C ALA A 28 -21.93 11.91 14.20
N ALA A 29 -21.01 11.55 15.09
CA ALA A 29 -19.62 11.93 14.99
C ALA A 29 -19.07 11.34 13.68
N THR A 30 -18.99 12.16 12.64
CA THR A 30 -18.18 11.91 11.45
C THR A 30 -16.72 11.92 11.88
N GLY A 31 -16.24 10.77 12.36
CA GLY A 31 -14.81 10.53 12.51
C GLY A 31 -14.13 10.74 11.16
N PRO A 32 -12.92 11.35 11.11
CA PRO A 32 -12.21 11.56 9.87
C PRO A 32 -11.91 10.18 9.27
N THR A 33 -12.63 9.81 8.23
CA THR A 33 -12.22 8.78 7.29
C THR A 33 -10.94 9.29 6.64
N GLY A 34 -9.81 8.96 7.26
CA GLY A 34 -8.50 9.15 6.67
C GLY A 34 -8.52 8.49 5.30
N HIS A 35 -8.63 9.30 4.25
CA HIS A 35 -8.46 8.86 2.88
C HIS A 35 -7.08 8.19 2.83
N ALA A 36 -7.06 6.86 2.81
CA ALA A 36 -5.83 6.12 2.63
C ALA A 36 -5.22 6.61 1.31
N ALA A 37 -4.14 7.37 1.39
CA ALA A 37 -3.47 7.93 0.23
C ALA A 37 -3.25 6.79 -0.78
N ALA A 38 -3.68 7.00 -2.03
CA ALA A 38 -3.68 5.97 -3.05
C ALA A 38 -2.30 5.29 -3.13
N ALA A 39 -2.31 3.96 -2.99
CA ALA A 39 -1.07 3.19 -2.97
C ALA A 39 -0.27 3.45 -4.24
N LYS A 40 1.02 3.77 -4.07
CA LYS A 40 1.90 4.06 -5.19
C LYS A 40 2.09 2.85 -6.10
N LYS A 41 2.37 3.06 -7.38
CA LYS A 41 2.48 1.97 -8.35
C LYS A 41 3.89 1.38 -8.41
N VAL A 42 4.00 0.07 -8.21
CA VAL A 42 5.21 -0.73 -8.45
C VAL A 42 5.18 -1.27 -9.88
N THR A 43 6.32 -1.17 -10.56
CA THR A 43 6.50 -1.58 -11.95
C THR A 43 7.85 -2.26 -12.15
N ARG A 44 8.09 -2.80 -13.35
CA ARG A 44 9.37 -3.42 -13.73
C ARG A 44 10.59 -2.50 -13.59
N SER A 45 10.39 -1.18 -13.62
CA SER A 45 11.47 -0.20 -13.57
C SER A 45 11.66 0.43 -12.18
N GLY A 46 10.73 0.19 -11.25
CA GLY A 46 10.75 0.74 -9.90
C GLY A 46 9.38 1.21 -9.42
N VAL A 47 9.37 2.19 -8.51
CA VAL A 47 8.20 2.65 -7.75
C VAL A 47 8.24 4.17 -7.51
N ASP A 48 7.15 4.87 -7.86
CA ASP A 48 6.92 6.30 -7.53
C ASP A 48 8.14 7.25 -7.64
N GLY A 49 8.85 7.20 -8.77
CA GLY A 49 10.02 8.05 -9.01
C GLY A 49 11.34 7.50 -8.48
N VAL A 50 11.34 6.40 -7.73
CA VAL A 50 12.54 5.60 -7.44
C VAL A 50 12.68 4.52 -8.52
N LYS A 51 13.71 4.62 -9.35
CA LYS A 51 13.93 3.70 -10.48
C LYS A 51 15.25 2.97 -10.35
N LEU A 52 15.29 1.75 -10.89
CA LEU A 52 16.53 1.01 -11.09
C LEU A 52 17.51 1.86 -11.92
N GLY A 53 18.79 1.86 -11.52
CA GLY A 53 19.87 2.59 -12.19
C GLY A 53 20.06 4.05 -11.76
N MET A 54 19.09 4.66 -11.04
CA MET A 54 19.27 6.00 -10.44
C MET A 54 20.40 5.99 -9.43
N THR A 55 21.13 7.09 -9.29
CA THR A 55 22.20 7.21 -8.30
C THR A 55 21.63 7.57 -6.93
N TYR A 56 22.36 7.23 -5.86
CA TYR A 56 22.04 7.70 -4.51
C TYR A 56 21.90 9.23 -4.45
N ALA A 57 22.80 9.96 -5.12
CA ALA A 57 22.76 11.42 -5.17
C ALA A 57 21.44 11.96 -5.75
N GLN A 58 20.96 11.38 -6.85
CA GLN A 58 19.68 11.74 -7.48
C GLN A 58 18.49 11.47 -6.54
N LEU A 59 18.48 10.34 -5.85
CA LEU A 59 17.39 10.00 -4.94
C LEU A 59 17.41 10.86 -3.67
N ARG A 60 18.61 11.20 -3.18
CA ARG A 60 18.79 12.00 -1.98
C ARG A 60 18.39 13.45 -2.22
N SER A 61 18.80 14.04 -3.34
CA SER A 61 18.39 15.41 -3.72
C SER A 61 16.89 15.51 -3.96
N ALA A 62 16.27 14.47 -4.51
CA ALA A 62 14.82 14.40 -4.70
C ALA A 62 14.03 14.04 -3.42
N GLY A 63 14.70 13.91 -2.25
CA GLY A 63 14.05 13.59 -0.99
C GLY A 63 13.42 12.20 -0.91
N ARG A 64 13.80 11.27 -1.77
CA ARG A 64 13.17 9.94 -1.89
C ARG A 64 13.78 8.89 -0.96
N VAL A 65 14.99 9.12 -0.48
CA VAL A 65 15.71 8.18 0.40
C VAL A 65 16.34 8.86 1.61
N GLY A 66 16.48 8.08 2.67
CA GLY A 66 17.25 8.42 3.87
C GLY A 66 18.76 8.44 3.62
N PRO A 67 19.55 8.64 4.68
CA PRO A 67 21.00 8.44 4.63
C PRO A 67 21.36 7.02 4.20
N ILE A 68 22.52 6.88 3.56
CA ILE A 68 23.08 5.57 3.20
C ILE A 68 23.60 4.84 4.45
N HIS A 69 23.40 3.53 4.50
CA HIS A 69 23.89 2.66 5.56
C HIS A 69 24.55 1.40 4.96
N PRO A 70 25.34 0.65 5.75
CA PRO A 70 25.77 -0.69 5.36
C PRO A 70 24.57 -1.53 4.90
N GLY A 71 24.73 -2.20 3.76
CA GLY A 71 23.71 -3.10 3.23
C GLY A 71 23.89 -4.52 3.75
N CYS A 72 23.21 -5.46 3.10
CA CYS A 72 23.35 -6.89 3.34
C CYS A 72 24.80 -7.38 3.15
N GLU A 73 25.37 -8.08 4.11
CA GLU A 73 26.74 -8.62 4.01
C GLU A 73 26.88 -9.70 2.93
N LEU A 74 25.80 -10.46 2.66
CA LEU A 74 25.75 -11.39 1.51
C LEU A 74 25.83 -10.69 0.15
N GLY A 75 25.60 -9.38 0.11
CA GLY A 75 25.83 -8.56 -1.09
C GLY A 75 27.31 -8.33 -1.39
N GLY A 76 28.22 -8.70 -0.48
CA GLY A 76 29.67 -8.50 -0.58
C GLY A 76 30.17 -7.21 0.10
N PRO A 77 31.50 -7.05 0.20
CA PRO A 77 32.10 -5.88 0.84
C PRO A 77 31.67 -4.62 0.10
N ASN A 78 31.38 -3.55 0.84
CA ASN A 78 30.86 -2.28 0.33
C ASN A 78 29.42 -2.29 -0.16
N THR A 79 28.61 -3.31 0.15
CA THR A 79 27.15 -3.21 -0.06
C THR A 79 26.60 -2.06 0.76
N ARG A 80 25.73 -1.28 0.13
CA ARG A 80 25.11 -0.10 0.73
C ARG A 80 23.64 -0.05 0.38
N GLY A 81 22.83 0.37 1.34
CA GLY A 81 21.41 0.60 1.14
C GLY A 81 20.97 1.92 1.74
N ALA A 82 19.74 2.32 1.43
CA ALA A 82 19.09 3.43 2.10
C ALA A 82 17.59 3.15 2.27
N ARG A 83 17.02 3.64 3.37
CA ARG A 83 15.57 3.57 3.60
C ARG A 83 14.82 4.46 2.62
N LEU A 84 13.72 3.97 2.09
CA LEU A 84 12.76 4.78 1.33
C LEU A 84 12.08 5.79 2.27
N ARG A 85 11.79 6.98 1.75
CA ARG A 85 10.99 7.99 2.45
C ARG A 85 9.50 7.79 2.20
N ALA A 86 8.69 8.26 3.15
CA ALA A 86 7.25 8.28 3.04
C ALA A 86 6.81 8.94 1.72
N PRO A 87 5.72 8.47 1.09
CA PRO A 87 4.75 7.47 1.59
C PRO A 87 5.19 6.02 1.42
N LEU A 88 6.36 5.76 0.81
CA LEU A 88 6.87 4.40 0.62
C LEU A 88 7.52 3.89 1.91
N ARG A 89 7.38 2.58 2.16
CA ARG A 89 8.11 1.87 3.23
C ARG A 89 8.94 0.77 2.61
N GLY A 90 10.20 0.65 3.04
CA GLY A 90 11.15 -0.31 2.50
C GLY A 90 12.52 0.33 2.30
N ASN A 91 13.37 -0.32 1.49
CA ASN A 91 14.76 0.05 1.27
C ASN A 91 15.13 -0.04 -0.21
N VAL A 92 16.19 0.65 -0.59
CA VAL A 92 16.90 0.48 -1.86
C VAL A 92 18.31 -0.02 -1.60
N ASP A 93 18.76 -0.93 -2.45
CA ASP A 93 20.14 -1.40 -2.47
C ASP A 93 20.88 -0.74 -3.63
N PHE A 94 22.15 -0.42 -3.41
CA PHE A 94 23.00 0.25 -4.39
C PHE A 94 24.13 -0.66 -4.87
N SER A 95 24.61 -0.39 -6.08
CA SER A 95 25.85 -0.97 -6.60
C SER A 95 27.03 -0.63 -5.68
N GLN A 96 28.04 -1.50 -5.70
CA GLN A 96 29.28 -1.30 -4.94
C GLN A 96 30.19 -0.22 -5.56
N THR A 97 29.92 0.18 -6.80
CA THR A 97 30.69 1.20 -7.53
C THR A 97 30.50 2.60 -6.97
N ALA A 98 31.44 3.51 -7.23
CA ALA A 98 31.42 4.89 -6.72
C ALA A 98 30.12 5.66 -7.05
N ALA A 99 29.49 5.37 -8.19
CA ALA A 99 28.24 6.01 -8.59
C ALA A 99 27.01 5.56 -7.80
N ARG A 100 27.10 4.46 -7.02
CA ARG A 100 26.05 3.92 -6.14
C ARG A 100 24.67 3.94 -6.80
N ARG A 101 24.48 3.11 -7.83
CA ARG A 101 23.25 3.03 -8.61
C ARG A 101 22.29 2.03 -7.99
N VAL A 102 20.98 2.32 -7.99
CA VAL A 102 19.95 1.39 -7.50
C VAL A 102 20.00 0.09 -8.29
N THR A 103 20.25 -1.02 -7.61
CA THR A 103 20.23 -2.37 -8.19
C THR A 103 18.96 -3.11 -7.82
N ASN A 104 18.42 -2.83 -6.63
CA ASN A 104 17.25 -3.48 -6.09
C ASN A 104 16.41 -2.53 -5.23
N ILE A 105 15.10 -2.74 -5.22
CA ILE A 105 14.15 -1.99 -4.41
C ILE A 105 13.26 -3.00 -3.68
N THR A 106 13.24 -2.94 -2.36
CA THR A 106 12.40 -3.77 -1.51
C THR A 106 11.34 -2.90 -0.86
N ILE A 107 10.07 -3.27 -1.02
CA ILE A 107 8.91 -2.54 -0.51
C ILE A 107 8.22 -3.36 0.57
N THR A 108 8.02 -2.75 1.73
CA THR A 108 7.29 -3.28 2.88
C THR A 108 5.96 -2.55 3.12
N GLY A 109 5.64 -1.52 2.32
CA GLY A 109 4.34 -0.84 2.37
C GLY A 109 4.27 0.41 1.50
N GLY A 110 3.06 0.98 1.38
CA GLY A 110 2.82 2.24 0.66
C GLY A 110 2.75 2.14 -0.87
N ALA A 111 2.92 0.93 -1.43
CA ALA A 111 2.85 0.71 -2.87
C ALA A 111 2.21 -0.65 -3.23
N SER A 112 1.73 -0.75 -4.47
CA SER A 112 1.09 -1.94 -5.03
C SER A 112 1.54 -2.20 -6.48
N ALA A 113 1.67 -3.47 -6.84
CA ALA A 113 1.91 -3.95 -8.19
C ALA A 113 0.63 -4.57 -8.75
N ARG A 114 -0.02 -3.93 -9.73
CA ARG A 114 -1.32 -4.39 -10.30
C ARG A 114 -2.37 -4.70 -9.20
N GLY A 115 -2.44 -3.86 -8.17
CA GLY A 115 -3.36 -4.01 -7.04
C GLY A 115 -2.85 -4.94 -5.92
N VAL A 116 -1.77 -5.70 -6.14
CA VAL A 116 -1.14 -6.53 -5.11
C VAL A 116 -0.22 -5.66 -4.25
N HIS A 117 -0.50 -5.60 -2.95
CA HIS A 117 0.26 -4.84 -1.96
C HIS A 117 0.67 -5.75 -0.79
N VAL A 118 1.52 -5.25 0.10
CA VAL A 118 1.85 -5.97 1.35
C VAL A 118 0.57 -6.23 2.15
N GLY A 119 0.37 -7.48 2.57
CA GLY A 119 -0.86 -7.99 3.19
C GLY A 119 -1.81 -8.70 2.22
N SER A 120 -1.62 -8.56 0.90
CA SER A 120 -2.41 -9.28 -0.12
C SER A 120 -2.19 -10.79 -0.05
N THR A 121 -3.19 -11.57 -0.44
CA THR A 121 -3.10 -13.04 -0.39
C THR A 121 -2.32 -13.61 -1.57
N ARG A 122 -1.76 -14.81 -1.41
CA ARG A 122 -1.20 -15.63 -2.50
C ARG A 122 -2.15 -15.74 -3.70
N ARG A 123 -3.46 -15.88 -3.45
CA ARG A 123 -4.49 -15.94 -4.50
C ARG A 123 -4.59 -14.63 -5.27
N ALA A 124 -4.51 -13.48 -4.60
CA ALA A 124 -4.48 -12.17 -5.26
C ALA A 124 -3.24 -12.03 -6.15
N VAL A 125 -2.08 -12.51 -5.71
CA VAL A 125 -0.86 -12.55 -6.53
C VAL A 125 -1.07 -13.36 -7.80
N LYS A 126 -1.60 -14.58 -7.70
CA LYS A 126 -1.85 -15.46 -8.86
C LYS A 126 -2.87 -14.86 -9.84
N ARG A 127 -3.92 -14.22 -9.33
CA ARG A 127 -4.92 -13.53 -10.15
C ARG A 127 -4.31 -12.34 -10.90
N ALA A 128 -3.53 -11.52 -10.22
CA ALA A 128 -2.92 -10.34 -10.83
C ALA A 128 -1.77 -10.70 -11.78
N PHE A 129 -1.05 -11.80 -11.53
CA PHE A 129 0.08 -12.27 -12.32
C PHE A 129 -0.09 -13.75 -12.67
N PRO A 130 -0.86 -14.09 -13.72
CA PRO A 130 -1.15 -15.49 -14.07
C PRO A 130 0.11 -16.33 -14.33
N LYS A 131 1.17 -15.72 -14.86
CA LYS A 131 2.46 -16.36 -15.16
C LYS A 131 3.42 -16.44 -13.95
N VAL A 132 3.00 -16.05 -12.75
CA VAL A 132 3.83 -16.14 -11.54
C VAL A 132 4.17 -17.60 -11.23
N ARG A 133 5.43 -17.83 -10.83
CA ARG A 133 5.92 -19.11 -10.31
C ARG A 133 6.15 -18.98 -8.81
N PHE A 134 5.68 -19.95 -8.04
CA PHE A 134 5.93 -20.01 -6.61
C PHE A 134 7.13 -20.92 -6.38
N ASP A 135 8.20 -20.34 -5.86
CA ASP A 135 9.42 -21.02 -5.49
C ASP A 135 9.43 -21.22 -3.98
N HIS A 136 9.55 -22.48 -3.57
CA HIS A 136 9.45 -22.95 -2.20
C HIS A 136 10.82 -23.21 -1.56
N SER A 137 11.92 -22.91 -2.26
CA SER A 137 13.29 -23.14 -1.76
C SER A 137 13.63 -22.38 -0.47
N THR A 138 12.89 -21.33 -0.15
CA THR A 138 13.08 -20.49 1.05
C THR A 138 12.03 -20.72 2.13
N ASP A 139 11.12 -21.69 1.94
CA ASP A 139 10.01 -21.94 2.87
C ASP A 139 10.52 -22.38 4.24
N GLU A 140 11.51 -23.26 4.30
CA GLU A 140 12.06 -23.81 5.56
C GLU A 140 13.01 -22.83 6.25
N THR A 141 13.93 -22.22 5.48
CA THR A 141 14.95 -21.31 6.04
C THR A 141 14.37 -19.98 6.50
N PHE A 142 13.46 -19.39 5.72
CA PHE A 142 12.98 -18.03 5.96
C PHE A 142 11.48 -17.95 6.27
N GLY A 143 10.73 -19.06 6.20
CA GLY A 143 9.28 -19.03 6.35
C GLY A 143 8.57 -18.30 5.19
N LEU A 144 9.22 -18.17 4.03
CA LEU A 144 8.74 -17.36 2.91
C LEU A 144 8.75 -18.15 1.60
N THR A 145 7.60 -18.18 0.92
CA THR A 145 7.49 -18.62 -0.48
C THR A 145 7.71 -17.45 -1.41
N LEU A 146 8.59 -17.59 -2.39
CA LEU A 146 8.88 -16.56 -3.38
C LEU A 146 7.97 -16.68 -4.60
N ALA A 147 7.04 -15.73 -4.75
CA ALA A 147 6.27 -15.55 -5.98
C ALA A 147 7.08 -14.76 -7.01
N LYS A 148 7.71 -15.46 -7.95
CA LYS A 148 8.55 -14.89 -9.01
C LYS A 148 7.73 -14.58 -10.26
N VAL A 149 7.61 -13.30 -10.59
CA VAL A 149 6.97 -12.85 -11.83
C VAL A 149 8.02 -12.75 -12.94
N PRO A 150 7.84 -13.47 -14.07
CA PRO A 150 8.78 -13.40 -15.18
C PRO A 150 8.66 -12.08 -15.93
N ARG A 151 9.70 -11.72 -16.71
CA ARG A 151 9.75 -10.48 -17.51
C ARG A 151 8.51 -10.30 -18.39
N GLY A 152 8.06 -11.36 -19.07
CA GLY A 152 6.86 -11.36 -19.93
C GLY A 152 5.51 -11.52 -19.20
N GLY A 153 5.50 -11.47 -17.85
CA GLY A 153 4.30 -11.65 -17.01
C GLY A 153 3.91 -10.43 -16.17
N GLY A 154 4.65 -9.32 -16.27
CA GLY A 154 4.44 -8.13 -15.44
C GLY A 154 5.72 -7.36 -15.08
N GLY A 155 6.89 -7.84 -15.51
CA GLY A 155 8.19 -7.34 -15.09
C GLY A 155 8.85 -8.32 -14.13
N ARG A 156 10.19 -8.38 -14.11
CA ARG A 156 10.92 -9.13 -13.08
C ARG A 156 10.56 -8.50 -11.74
N LEU A 157 9.64 -9.14 -11.02
CA LEU A 157 9.14 -8.73 -9.72
C LEU A 157 9.11 -9.99 -8.86
N GLN A 158 9.33 -9.83 -7.56
CA GLN A 158 9.14 -10.89 -6.61
C GLN A 158 8.23 -10.44 -5.48
N PHE A 159 7.43 -11.37 -4.97
CA PHE A 159 6.66 -11.17 -3.74
C PHE A 159 7.12 -12.25 -2.77
N ALA A 160 7.53 -11.88 -1.55
CA ALA A 160 7.65 -12.88 -0.49
C ALA A 160 6.26 -13.09 0.11
N VAL A 161 5.84 -14.34 0.18
CA VAL A 161 4.56 -14.76 0.74
C VAL A 161 4.87 -15.58 1.98
N ASP A 162 4.42 -15.12 3.14
CA ASP A 162 4.58 -15.85 4.38
C ASP A 162 3.90 -17.23 4.30
N VAL A 163 4.64 -18.26 4.71
CA VAL A 163 4.22 -19.67 4.57
C VAL A 163 3.03 -19.94 5.48
N LYS A 164 2.87 -19.26 6.62
CA LYS A 164 1.76 -19.52 7.55
C LYS A 164 0.48 -18.80 7.12
N SER A 165 0.53 -17.47 7.06
CA SER A 165 -0.59 -16.59 6.74
C SER A 165 -0.96 -16.56 5.25
N LYS A 166 -0.07 -17.05 4.37
CA LYS A 166 -0.21 -16.99 2.91
C LYS A 166 -0.41 -15.56 2.37
N ARG A 167 0.16 -14.57 3.08
CA ARG A 167 0.09 -13.15 2.73
C ARG A 167 1.44 -12.61 2.29
N VAL A 168 1.40 -11.65 1.37
CA VAL A 168 2.59 -10.93 0.90
C VAL A 168 3.16 -10.12 2.06
N THR A 169 4.42 -10.29 2.38
CA THR A 169 5.12 -9.52 3.41
C THR A 169 5.99 -8.41 2.81
N LEU A 170 6.45 -8.61 1.57
CA LEU A 170 7.30 -7.65 0.86
C LEU A 170 7.26 -7.86 -0.66
N ILE A 171 7.58 -6.79 -1.40
CA ILE A 171 7.62 -6.75 -2.86
C ILE A 171 9.03 -6.30 -3.28
N GLY A 172 9.70 -7.12 -4.10
CA GLY A 172 11.04 -6.83 -4.63
C GLY A 172 11.03 -6.44 -6.11
N VAL A 173 11.86 -5.46 -6.48
CA VAL A 173 12.10 -5.02 -7.86
C VAL A 173 13.62 -4.96 -8.11
N PRO A 174 14.20 -5.86 -8.93
CA PRO A 174 13.56 -6.98 -9.63
C PRO A 174 13.44 -8.26 -8.80
N PHE A 175 14.09 -8.33 -7.64
CA PHE A 175 14.14 -9.51 -6.78
C PHE A 175 14.14 -9.11 -5.30
N ILE A 176 14.12 -10.09 -4.41
CA ILE A 176 14.27 -9.89 -2.97
C ILE A 176 15.65 -10.39 -2.59
N ALA A 177 16.49 -9.48 -2.08
CA ALA A 177 17.75 -9.87 -1.48
C ALA A 177 17.47 -10.43 -0.09
N PHE A 178 17.81 -11.70 0.14
CA PHE A 178 17.80 -12.30 1.47
C PHE A 178 19.13 -12.00 2.16
N CYS A 179 19.03 -11.63 3.42
CA CYS A 179 20.14 -11.51 4.35
C CYS A 179 19.81 -12.44 5.50
N GLU A 180 20.69 -13.39 5.78
CA GLU A 180 20.66 -14.17 7.02
C GLU A 180 21.20 -13.32 8.17
#